data_AF-A0A353Q605-F1
#
_entry.id   AF-A0A353Q605-F1
#
_cell.length_a   1.000
_cell.length_b   1.000
_cell.length_c   1.000
_cell.angle_alpha   90.00
_cell.angle_beta   90.00
_cell.angle_gamma   90.00
#
_symmetry.space_group_name_H-M   'P 1'
#
loop_
_entity.id
_entity.type
_entity.pdbx_description
1 polymer ?
#
loop_
_entity_poly.entity_id
_entity_poly.type
_entity_poly.pdbx_seq_one_letter_code
_entity_poly.pdbx_strand_id
1 'polypeptide(L)'
;MHRMIQYADATVRPQVRRMWKDVFGDTDAFMDLYFRDKYRDDRTLVYIEEGAVVASLQLLPYDFSFCGTEIPAGYYSGVCTLPEARGKGYMSALMKASLFELQRKNIALALLVPAEQELTSFYGSFGFSTTFDAGNIDLPSLKELSGRWPGDLFGAYREFDSWFRANDMTVQKSFDDFWVIMEDGRLFDFPAARSLPGMARIIDAGSLLRIFEKAYPDISIALSITDSLLERNCIEFAAGKCRDVPYPVDIAGLAQLLLGYHTSEKAEPLRAAFPEKTPQMHFMLE
;
A
#
# COMPACT_ATOMS: atom_id res chain seq x y z
N MET A 1 -20.45 23.87 -9.53
CA MET A 1 -20.52 22.41 -9.43
C MET A 1 -20.02 22.05 -8.05
N HIS A 2 -20.88 21.56 -7.13
CA HIS A 2 -20.41 21.16 -5.80
C HIS A 2 -19.42 20.02 -5.96
N ARG A 3 -18.20 20.19 -5.43
CA ARG A 3 -17.17 19.17 -5.49
C ARG A 3 -17.60 18.06 -4.52
N MET A 4 -18.03 16.92 -5.06
CA MET A 4 -18.55 15.80 -4.25
C MET A 4 -17.45 15.03 -3.52
N ILE A 5 -16.18 15.23 -3.90
CA ILE A 5 -15.02 14.65 -3.23
C ILE A 5 -14.30 15.74 -2.43
N GLN A 6 -14.04 15.46 -1.16
CA GLN A 6 -13.24 16.32 -0.29
C GLN A 6 -12.48 15.48 0.74
N TYR A 7 -11.52 16.11 1.42
CA TYR A 7 -10.95 15.54 2.64
C TYR A 7 -12.03 15.46 3.73
N ALA A 8 -11.88 14.49 4.63
CA ALA A 8 -12.66 14.48 5.85
C ALA A 8 -12.29 15.66 6.74
N ASP A 9 -13.13 15.89 7.74
CA ASP A 9 -12.96 16.85 8.83
C ASP A 9 -13.68 16.32 10.07
N ALA A 10 -13.58 17.07 11.17
CA ALA A 10 -14.20 16.69 12.44
C ALA A 10 -15.73 16.53 12.35
N THR A 11 -16.40 17.17 11.38
CA THR A 11 -17.86 17.10 11.20
C THR A 11 -18.28 15.82 10.47
N VAL A 12 -17.50 15.35 9.49
CA VAL A 12 -17.81 14.13 8.73
C VAL A 12 -17.18 12.88 9.33
N ARG A 13 -16.13 12.98 10.14
CA ARG A 13 -15.46 11.86 10.81
C ARG A 13 -16.44 10.87 11.48
N PRO A 14 -17.47 11.31 12.23
CA PRO A 14 -18.44 10.38 12.82
C PRO A 14 -19.21 9.56 11.78
N GLN A 15 -19.52 10.15 10.62
CA GLN A 15 -20.18 9.45 9.51
C GLN A 15 -19.23 8.41 8.89
N VAL A 16 -17.94 8.75 8.73
CA VAL A 16 -16.92 7.81 8.24
C VAL A 16 -16.78 6.61 9.19
N ARG A 17 -16.67 6.85 10.50
CA ARG A 17 -16.58 5.78 11.51
C ARG A 17 -17.81 4.87 11.48
N ARG A 18 -19.00 5.46 11.40
CA ARG A 18 -20.25 4.70 11.31
C ARG A 18 -20.31 3.86 10.04
N MET A 19 -20.04 4.46 8.88
CA MET A 19 -20.04 3.76 7.60
C MET A 19 -19.05 2.61 7.58
N TRP A 20 -17.84 2.80 8.09
CA TRP A 20 -16.85 1.72 8.24
C TRP A 20 -17.45 0.58 9.07
N LYS A 21 -17.95 0.88 10.27
CA LYS A 21 -18.50 -0.13 11.18
C LYS A 21 -19.67 -0.88 10.55
N ASP A 22 -20.56 -0.18 9.84
CA ASP A 22 -21.72 -0.78 9.18
C ASP A 22 -21.31 -1.69 8.00
N VAL A 23 -20.20 -1.39 7.33
CA VAL A 23 -19.70 -2.16 6.17
C VAL A 23 -18.86 -3.37 6.58
N PHE A 24 -17.95 -3.21 7.55
CA PHE A 24 -16.97 -4.24 7.91
C PHE A 24 -17.37 -5.03 9.17
N GLY A 25 -18.21 -4.47 10.04
CA GLY A 25 -18.66 -5.15 11.25
C GLY A 25 -17.61 -5.23 12.36
N ASP A 26 -16.53 -4.43 12.27
CA ASP A 26 -15.45 -4.45 13.25
C ASP A 26 -15.91 -4.09 14.67
N THR A 27 -15.20 -4.64 15.64
CA THR A 27 -15.50 -4.44 17.07
C THR A 27 -15.32 -2.98 17.48
N ASP A 28 -16.10 -2.51 18.46
CA ASP A 28 -15.93 -1.14 18.98
C ASP A 28 -14.53 -0.90 19.54
N ALA A 29 -13.90 -1.91 20.15
CA ALA A 29 -12.54 -1.82 20.67
C ALA A 29 -11.51 -1.54 19.56
N PHE A 30 -11.59 -2.26 18.44
CA PHE A 30 -10.75 -2.01 17.27
C PHE A 30 -11.04 -0.63 16.66
N MET A 31 -12.32 -0.30 16.49
CA MET A 31 -12.72 0.99 15.91
C MET A 31 -12.24 2.17 16.76
N ASP A 32 -12.26 2.05 18.09
CA ASP A 32 -11.74 3.07 19.01
C ASP A 32 -10.22 3.21 18.92
N LEU A 33 -9.49 2.09 18.86
CA LEU A 33 -8.04 2.07 18.65
C LEU A 33 -7.67 2.75 17.32
N TYR A 34 -8.28 2.31 16.22
CA TYR A 34 -7.99 2.82 14.89
C TYR A 34 -8.30 4.31 14.76
N PHE A 35 -9.50 4.75 15.18
CA PHE A 35 -9.90 6.16 15.03
C PHE A 35 -9.14 7.12 15.95
N ARG A 36 -8.60 6.61 17.07
CA ARG A 36 -7.71 7.37 17.95
C ARG A 36 -6.32 7.50 17.34
N ASP A 37 -5.70 6.38 16.99
CA ASP A 37 -4.25 6.36 16.74
C ASP A 37 -3.86 6.41 15.27
N LYS A 38 -4.67 5.87 14.35
CA LYS A 38 -4.34 5.78 12.92
C LYS A 38 -5.12 6.73 12.02
N TYR A 39 -6.42 6.87 12.25
CA TYR A 39 -7.28 7.70 11.42
C TYR A 39 -6.88 9.18 11.50
N ARG A 40 -6.80 9.85 10.36
CA ARG A 40 -6.62 11.31 10.28
C ARG A 40 -7.50 11.89 9.18
N ASP A 41 -8.13 13.03 9.49
CA ASP A 41 -9.04 13.73 8.58
C ASP A 41 -8.34 14.14 7.27
N ASP A 42 -7.12 14.67 7.38
CA ASP A 42 -6.27 15.16 6.28
C ASP A 42 -5.66 14.05 5.39
N ARG A 43 -5.99 12.80 5.73
CA ARG A 43 -5.58 11.57 5.01
C ARG A 43 -6.79 10.75 4.55
N THR A 44 -8.00 11.22 4.82
CA THR A 44 -9.23 10.52 4.47
C THR A 44 -9.95 11.30 3.38
N LEU A 45 -10.25 10.64 2.25
CA LEU A 45 -11.11 11.21 1.22
C LEU A 45 -12.51 10.64 1.36
N VAL A 46 -13.51 11.51 1.24
CA VAL A 46 -14.93 11.16 1.30
C VAL A 46 -15.65 11.57 0.03
N TYR A 47 -16.65 10.80 -0.36
CA TYR A 47 -17.62 11.17 -1.37
C TYR A 47 -18.94 11.52 -0.68
N ILE A 48 -19.47 12.72 -0.95
CA ILE A 48 -20.71 13.23 -0.37
C ILE A 48 -21.79 13.29 -1.44
N GLU A 49 -22.90 12.58 -1.21
CA GLU A 49 -24.13 12.63 -2.00
C GLU A 49 -25.25 13.15 -1.10
N GLU A 50 -25.98 14.18 -1.56
CA GLU A 50 -27.12 14.76 -0.84
C GLU A 50 -26.84 15.18 0.63
N GLY A 51 -25.59 15.57 0.92
CA GLY A 51 -25.17 16.01 2.25
C GLY A 51 -24.74 14.87 3.20
N ALA A 52 -24.75 13.63 2.74
CA ALA A 52 -24.28 12.46 3.50
C ALA A 52 -23.00 11.86 2.89
N VAL A 53 -22.10 11.36 3.74
CA VAL A 53 -20.95 10.57 3.28
C VAL A 53 -21.44 9.20 2.82
N VAL A 54 -21.19 8.85 1.55
CA VAL A 54 -21.63 7.59 0.95
C VAL A 54 -20.49 6.65 0.56
N ALA A 55 -19.27 7.17 0.48
CA ALA A 55 -18.05 6.38 0.28
C ALA A 55 -16.85 7.09 0.92
N SER A 56 -15.85 6.32 1.35
CA SER A 56 -14.58 6.87 1.83
C SER A 56 -13.41 5.93 1.61
N LEU A 57 -12.21 6.49 1.55
CA LEU A 57 -10.95 5.76 1.66
C LEU A 57 -9.96 6.54 2.52
N GLN A 58 -9.03 5.86 3.17
CA GLN A 58 -7.93 6.48 3.90
C GLN A 58 -6.59 6.14 3.25
N LEU A 59 -5.67 7.11 3.25
CA LEU A 59 -4.30 7.00 2.75
C LEU A 59 -3.32 7.09 3.93
N LEU A 60 -3.00 5.95 4.53
CA LEU A 60 -2.06 5.88 5.65
C LEU A 60 -0.63 5.97 5.12
N PRO A 61 0.25 6.81 5.69
CA PRO A 61 1.65 6.81 5.32
C PRO A 61 2.35 5.61 5.95
N TYR A 62 3.17 4.95 5.15
CA TYR A 62 4.17 3.99 5.60
C TYR A 62 5.49 4.28 4.91
N ASP A 63 6.55 3.72 5.46
CA ASP A 63 7.83 3.65 4.78
C ASP A 63 7.96 2.29 4.09
N PHE A 64 8.73 2.23 3.00
CA PHE A 64 8.94 1.02 2.22
C PHE A 64 10.42 0.90 1.83
N SER A 65 11.03 -0.26 2.11
CA SER A 65 12.37 -0.58 1.63
C SER A 65 12.32 -0.89 0.14
N PHE A 66 13.01 -0.11 -0.68
CA PHE A 66 13.09 -0.27 -2.12
C PHE A 66 14.52 -0.10 -2.62
N CYS A 67 15.13 -1.20 -3.06
CA CYS A 67 16.49 -1.26 -3.61
C CYS A 67 17.53 -0.61 -2.66
N GLY A 68 17.47 -0.94 -1.38
CA GLY A 68 18.37 -0.41 -0.34
C GLY A 68 18.12 1.06 0.03
N THR A 69 17.04 1.67 -0.45
CA THR A 69 16.58 3.02 -0.07
C THR A 69 15.21 2.92 0.61
N GLU A 70 14.97 3.71 1.64
CA GLU A 70 13.63 3.84 2.22
C GLU A 70 12.85 4.95 1.50
N ILE A 71 11.65 4.63 1.02
CA ILE A 71 10.76 5.55 0.30
C ILE A 71 9.40 5.65 0.99
N PRO A 72 8.72 6.81 0.91
CA PRO A 72 7.36 6.94 1.41
C PRO A 72 6.39 6.17 0.51
N ALA A 73 5.47 5.44 1.13
CA ALA A 73 4.38 4.72 0.49
C ALA A 73 3.02 5.12 1.10
N GLY A 74 1.98 5.11 0.26
CA GLY A 74 0.60 5.29 0.70
C GLY A 74 -0.11 3.94 0.80
N TYR A 75 -0.70 3.63 1.94
CA TYR A 75 -1.51 2.43 2.13
C TYR A 75 -3.00 2.79 2.13
N TYR A 76 -3.78 2.15 1.26
CA TYR A 76 -5.23 2.28 1.28
C TYR A 76 -5.81 1.44 2.40
N SER A 77 -6.57 2.09 3.28
CA SER A 77 -7.30 1.46 4.37
C SER A 77 -8.76 1.89 4.33
N GLY A 78 -9.63 1.11 4.95
CA GLY A 78 -11.07 1.39 5.13
C GLY A 78 -11.79 1.86 3.88
N VAL A 79 -11.45 1.26 2.74
CA VAL A 79 -12.03 1.55 1.44
C VAL A 79 -13.45 1.00 1.43
N CYS A 80 -14.44 1.85 1.70
CA CYS A 80 -15.82 1.42 1.84
C CYS A 80 -16.82 2.33 1.12
N THR A 81 -17.93 1.74 0.72
CA THR A 81 -19.10 2.40 0.13
C THR A 81 -20.34 1.78 0.75
N LEU A 82 -21.28 2.61 1.18
CA LEU A 82 -22.56 2.15 1.74
C LEU A 82 -23.26 1.21 0.74
N PRO A 83 -23.87 0.09 1.20
CA PRO A 83 -24.53 -0.87 0.32
C PRO A 83 -25.49 -0.26 -0.71
N GLU A 84 -26.32 0.68 -0.29
CA GLU A 84 -27.30 1.42 -1.10
C GLU A 84 -26.69 2.39 -2.11
N ALA A 85 -25.40 2.73 -1.95
CA ALA A 85 -24.65 3.63 -2.82
C ALA A 85 -23.70 2.88 -3.79
N ARG A 86 -23.66 1.55 -3.74
CA ARG A 86 -22.81 0.72 -4.63
C ARG A 86 -23.29 0.78 -6.08
N GLY A 87 -22.37 0.51 -7.01
CA GLY A 87 -22.66 0.51 -8.45
C GLY A 87 -22.82 1.90 -9.08
N LYS A 88 -22.74 2.98 -8.30
CA LYS A 88 -22.88 4.37 -8.78
C LYS A 88 -21.56 5.05 -9.17
N GLY A 89 -20.42 4.36 -9.02
CA GLY A 89 -19.10 4.85 -9.43
C GLY A 89 -18.38 5.77 -8.43
N TYR A 90 -18.90 5.93 -7.20
CA TYR A 90 -18.30 6.82 -6.18
C TYR A 90 -16.91 6.39 -5.75
N MET A 91 -16.71 5.09 -5.49
CA MET A 91 -15.37 4.59 -5.16
C MET A 91 -14.41 4.75 -6.33
N SER A 92 -14.86 4.56 -7.58
CA SER A 92 -14.01 4.78 -8.74
C SER A 92 -13.56 6.23 -8.87
N ALA A 93 -14.44 7.18 -8.52
CA ALA A 93 -14.09 8.60 -8.47
C ALA A 93 -13.08 8.91 -7.35
N LEU A 94 -13.27 8.31 -6.15
CA LEU A 94 -12.34 8.44 -5.04
C LEU A 94 -10.96 7.83 -5.34
N MET A 95 -10.91 6.63 -5.91
CA MET A 95 -9.66 5.97 -6.31
C MET A 95 -8.87 6.87 -7.28
N LYS A 96 -9.52 7.40 -8.34
CA LYS A 96 -8.86 8.33 -9.26
C LYS A 96 -8.34 9.58 -8.55
N ALA A 97 -9.17 10.23 -7.74
CA ALA A 97 -8.77 11.42 -6.99
C ALA A 97 -7.57 11.14 -6.06
N SER A 98 -7.57 9.99 -5.39
CA SER A 98 -6.51 9.60 -4.48
C SER A 98 -5.16 9.38 -5.16
N LEU A 99 -5.12 8.84 -6.38
CA LEU A 99 -3.88 8.69 -7.16
C LEU A 99 -3.24 10.06 -7.46
N PHE A 100 -4.06 11.05 -7.83
CA PHE A 100 -3.57 12.43 -8.04
C PHE A 100 -3.11 13.09 -6.74
N GLU A 101 -3.75 12.79 -5.61
CA GLU A 101 -3.29 13.27 -4.30
C GLU A 101 -1.94 12.65 -3.91
N LEU A 102 -1.74 11.35 -4.10
CA LEU A 102 -0.44 10.70 -3.88
C LEU A 102 0.64 11.30 -4.78
N GLN A 103 0.34 11.52 -6.06
CA GLN A 103 1.26 12.17 -7.00
C GLN A 103 1.63 13.59 -6.53
N ARG A 104 0.64 14.40 -6.11
CA ARG A 104 0.86 15.76 -5.58
C ARG A 104 1.71 15.76 -4.31
N LYS A 105 1.60 14.72 -3.49
CA LYS A 105 2.38 14.54 -2.26
C LYS A 105 3.76 13.90 -2.50
N ASN A 106 4.14 13.65 -3.76
CA ASN A 106 5.40 12.97 -4.13
C ASN A 106 5.56 11.59 -3.47
N ILE A 107 4.46 10.87 -3.26
CA ILE A 107 4.48 9.48 -2.81
C ILE A 107 4.59 8.61 -4.05
N ALA A 108 5.65 7.80 -4.14
CA ALA A 108 6.00 7.09 -5.37
C ALA A 108 5.32 5.72 -5.51
N LEU A 109 4.85 5.14 -4.39
CA LEU A 109 4.27 3.81 -4.32
C LEU A 109 2.99 3.84 -3.48
N ALA A 110 1.96 3.14 -3.95
CA ALA A 110 0.76 2.90 -3.19
C ALA A 110 0.50 1.41 -3.03
N LEU A 111 -0.05 1.02 -1.88
CA LEU A 111 -0.21 -0.36 -1.43
C LEU A 111 -1.63 -0.57 -0.91
N LEU A 112 -2.14 -1.79 -1.05
CA LEU A 112 -3.40 -2.21 -0.43
C LEU A 112 -3.46 -3.72 -0.26
N VAL A 113 -4.32 -4.16 0.64
CA VAL A 113 -4.77 -5.55 0.71
C VAL A 113 -6.24 -5.60 0.26
N PRO A 114 -6.59 -6.36 -0.78
CA PRO A 114 -7.98 -6.55 -1.16
C PRO A 114 -8.71 -7.36 -0.08
N ALA A 115 -9.83 -6.83 0.43
CA ALA A 115 -10.65 -7.54 1.43
C ALA A 115 -11.25 -8.86 0.89
N GLU A 116 -11.50 -8.92 -0.42
CA GLU A 116 -12.05 -10.08 -1.13
C GLU A 116 -11.27 -10.27 -2.44
N GLN A 117 -11.16 -11.52 -2.91
CA GLN A 117 -10.38 -11.84 -4.11
C GLN A 117 -10.93 -11.13 -5.36
N GLU A 118 -12.24 -10.99 -5.45
CA GLU A 118 -12.98 -10.32 -6.52
C GLU A 118 -12.61 -8.83 -6.65
N LEU A 119 -12.20 -8.18 -5.55
CA LEU A 119 -11.78 -6.78 -5.56
C LEU A 119 -10.42 -6.58 -6.24
N THR A 120 -9.63 -7.64 -6.44
CA THR A 120 -8.37 -7.57 -7.20
C THR A 120 -8.59 -6.99 -8.59
N SER A 121 -9.64 -7.43 -9.29
CA SER A 121 -9.99 -6.92 -10.62
C SER A 121 -10.46 -5.47 -10.58
N PHE A 122 -11.18 -5.08 -9.52
CA PHE A 122 -11.59 -3.70 -9.30
C PHE A 122 -10.36 -2.79 -9.15
N TYR A 123 -9.42 -3.11 -8.27
CA TYR A 123 -8.20 -2.34 -8.08
C TYR A 123 -7.29 -2.37 -9.32
N GLY A 124 -7.25 -3.50 -10.03
CA GLY A 124 -6.54 -3.65 -11.30
C GLY A 124 -6.96 -2.64 -12.36
N SER A 125 -8.25 -2.27 -12.39
CA SER A 125 -8.74 -1.21 -13.30
C SER A 125 -8.15 0.18 -13.03
N PHE A 126 -7.49 0.38 -11.88
CA PHE A 126 -6.76 1.60 -11.52
C PHE A 126 -5.24 1.46 -11.66
N GLY A 127 -4.76 0.37 -12.26
CA GLY A 127 -3.34 0.09 -12.49
C GLY A 127 -2.62 -0.59 -11.32
N PHE A 128 -3.35 -1.06 -10.29
CA PHE A 128 -2.75 -1.89 -9.25
C PHE A 128 -2.46 -3.29 -9.81
N SER A 129 -1.40 -3.93 -9.32
CA SER A 129 -1.12 -5.33 -9.59
C SER A 129 -0.79 -6.08 -8.31
N THR A 130 -1.11 -7.37 -8.27
CA THR A 130 -0.64 -8.26 -7.21
C THR A 130 0.88 -8.28 -7.22
N THR A 131 1.46 -8.02 -6.05
CA THR A 131 2.91 -7.91 -5.84
C THR A 131 3.38 -8.52 -4.51
N PHE A 132 2.45 -8.96 -3.66
CA PHE A 132 2.74 -9.64 -2.39
C PHE A 132 1.94 -10.93 -2.33
N ASP A 133 2.59 -12.02 -1.92
CA ASP A 133 1.95 -13.29 -1.68
C ASP A 133 1.58 -13.47 -0.20
N ALA A 134 0.55 -14.28 0.04
CA ALA A 134 0.21 -14.70 1.39
C ALA A 134 1.35 -15.57 1.96
N GLY A 135 1.79 -15.24 3.16
CA GLY A 135 2.78 -16.01 3.89
C GLY A 135 2.20 -17.35 4.36
N ASN A 136 3.00 -18.40 4.30
CA ASN A 136 2.67 -19.73 4.83
C ASN A 136 3.40 -20.04 6.16
N ILE A 137 4.24 -19.13 6.64
CA ILE A 137 5.02 -19.23 7.88
C ILE A 137 4.55 -18.13 8.83
N ASP A 138 4.39 -18.47 10.10
CA ASP A 138 4.07 -17.51 11.15
C ASP A 138 5.23 -16.55 11.36
N LEU A 139 4.91 -15.26 11.45
CA LEU A 139 5.86 -14.21 11.79
C LEU A 139 6.27 -14.33 13.27
N PRO A 140 7.41 -13.71 13.68
CA PRO A 140 7.84 -13.71 15.07
C PRO A 140 6.74 -13.23 16.04
N SER A 141 6.60 -13.93 17.16
CA SER A 141 5.49 -13.72 18.09
C SER A 141 5.58 -12.38 18.84
N LEU A 142 4.55 -11.54 18.69
CA LEU A 142 4.39 -10.31 19.46
C LEU A 142 4.19 -10.58 20.96
N LYS A 143 3.56 -11.71 21.32
CA LYS A 143 3.37 -12.12 22.72
C LYS A 143 4.69 -12.41 23.40
N GLU A 144 5.55 -13.17 22.71
CA GLU A 144 6.89 -13.47 23.22
C GLU A 144 7.78 -12.23 23.25
N LEU A 145 7.69 -11.36 22.24
CA LEU A 145 8.37 -10.07 22.23
C LEU A 145 7.96 -9.23 23.44
N SER A 146 6.65 -9.12 23.72
CA SER A 146 6.15 -8.41 24.90
C SER A 146 6.65 -9.02 26.21
N GLY A 147 6.82 -10.35 26.26
CA GLY A 147 7.35 -11.06 27.43
C GLY A 147 8.85 -10.86 27.63
N ARG A 148 9.63 -10.73 26.55
CA ARG A 148 11.07 -10.43 26.60
C ARG A 148 11.36 -8.99 27.05
N TRP A 149 10.47 -8.06 26.74
CA TRP A 149 10.63 -6.63 27.03
C TRP A 149 9.52 -6.09 27.95
N PRO A 150 9.38 -6.60 29.19
CA PRO A 150 8.31 -6.18 30.08
C PRO A 150 8.46 -4.71 30.49
N GLY A 151 7.53 -3.86 30.05
CA GLY A 151 7.52 -2.43 30.35
C GLY A 151 8.53 -1.58 29.55
N ASP A 152 9.33 -2.18 28.67
CA ASP A 152 10.27 -1.47 27.78
C ASP A 152 9.82 -1.57 26.32
N LEU A 153 8.85 -0.74 25.97
CA LEU A 153 8.31 -0.73 24.61
C LEU A 153 9.33 -0.27 23.56
N PHE A 154 10.26 0.64 23.91
CA PHE A 154 11.30 1.06 22.97
C PHE A 154 12.31 -0.06 22.71
N GLY A 155 12.67 -0.83 23.73
CA GLY A 155 13.44 -2.05 23.58
C GLY A 155 12.74 -3.08 22.68
N ALA A 156 11.44 -3.31 22.93
CA ALA A 156 10.62 -4.17 22.09
C ALA A 156 10.59 -3.70 20.62
N TYR A 157 10.44 -2.39 20.39
CA TYR A 157 10.43 -1.81 19.04
C TYR A 157 11.77 -2.02 18.33
N ARG A 158 12.91 -1.82 19.00
CA ARG A 158 14.22 -2.06 18.37
C ARG A 158 14.39 -3.50 17.93
N GLU A 159 13.93 -4.46 18.72
CA GLU A 159 13.94 -5.87 18.33
C GLU A 159 12.97 -6.12 17.17
N PHE A 160 11.73 -5.62 17.26
CA PHE A 160 10.74 -5.74 16.20
C PHE A 160 11.23 -5.19 14.85
N ASP A 161 11.79 -3.97 14.84
CA ASP A 161 12.33 -3.34 13.64
C ASP A 161 13.48 -4.17 13.05
N SER A 162 14.35 -4.73 13.90
CA SER A 162 15.47 -5.56 13.46
C SER A 162 15.06 -6.81 12.69
N TRP A 163 13.83 -7.31 12.87
CA TRP A 163 13.33 -8.47 12.13
C TRP A 163 13.19 -8.20 10.63
N PHE A 164 12.93 -6.94 10.24
CA PHE A 164 12.51 -6.59 8.88
C PHE A 164 13.30 -5.44 8.26
N ARG A 165 14.07 -4.68 9.06
CA ARG A 165 14.79 -3.49 8.61
C ARG A 165 15.71 -3.75 7.41
N ALA A 166 16.39 -4.89 7.41
CA ALA A 166 17.33 -5.27 6.35
C ALA A 166 16.64 -5.88 5.12
N ASN A 167 15.35 -6.20 5.21
CA ASN A 167 14.63 -6.82 4.11
C ASN A 167 14.26 -5.77 3.07
N ASP A 168 14.64 -6.03 1.83
CA ASP A 168 14.22 -5.23 0.68
C ASP A 168 12.75 -5.52 0.34
N MET A 169 12.11 -4.64 -0.43
CA MET A 169 10.70 -4.76 -0.84
C MET A 169 9.71 -4.95 0.32
N THR A 170 9.97 -4.31 1.46
CA THR A 170 9.25 -4.55 2.72
C THR A 170 8.57 -3.29 3.24
N VAL A 171 7.31 -3.41 3.68
CA VAL A 171 6.59 -2.32 4.36
C VAL A 171 7.12 -2.16 5.78
N GLN A 172 7.76 -1.03 6.02
CA GLN A 172 8.43 -0.69 7.26
C GLN A 172 7.48 -0.04 8.26
N LYS A 173 7.83 -0.11 9.54
CA LYS A 173 6.97 0.34 10.64
C LYS A 173 7.72 1.35 11.50
N SER A 174 7.12 2.51 11.68
CA SER A 174 7.56 3.48 12.68
C SER A 174 7.25 2.96 14.09
N PHE A 175 7.80 3.63 15.09
CA PHE A 175 7.44 3.36 16.49
C PHE A 175 5.93 3.56 16.75
N ASP A 176 5.32 4.56 16.12
CA ASP A 176 3.87 4.82 16.25
C ASP A 176 3.06 3.68 15.65
N ASP A 177 3.50 3.11 14.52
CA ASP A 177 2.86 1.93 13.94
C ASP A 177 2.99 0.72 14.87
N PHE A 178 4.19 0.50 15.41
CA PHE A 178 4.47 -0.58 16.35
C PHE A 178 3.64 -0.47 17.62
N TRP A 179 3.48 0.74 18.18
CA TRP A 179 2.61 0.98 19.33
C TRP A 179 1.19 0.48 19.07
N VAL A 180 0.59 0.87 17.93
CA VAL A 180 -0.77 0.45 17.61
C VAL A 180 -0.85 -1.06 17.36
N ILE A 181 0.15 -1.67 16.71
CA ILE A 181 0.26 -3.12 16.53
C ILE A 181 0.27 -3.85 17.88
N MET A 182 1.01 -3.33 18.87
CA MET A 182 1.08 -3.92 20.21
C MET A 182 -0.20 -3.71 21.02
N GLU A 183 -0.91 -2.60 20.82
CA GLU A 183 -2.22 -2.37 21.45
C GLU A 183 -3.28 -3.28 20.84
N ASP A 184 -3.33 -3.40 19.52
CA ASP A 184 -4.22 -4.30 18.79
C ASP A 184 -3.97 -5.76 19.19
N GLY A 185 -2.70 -6.18 19.22
CA GLY A 185 -2.31 -7.50 19.71
C GLY A 185 -2.81 -7.77 21.13
N ARG A 186 -2.75 -6.80 22.05
CA ARG A 186 -3.30 -6.99 23.41
C ARG A 186 -4.82 -7.15 23.43
N LEU A 187 -5.54 -6.45 22.56
CA LEU A 187 -7.00 -6.56 22.48
C LEU A 187 -7.46 -7.97 22.09
N PHE A 188 -6.65 -8.69 21.31
CA PHE A 188 -7.00 -9.99 20.73
C PHE A 188 -6.09 -11.16 21.19
N ASP A 189 -5.39 -11.00 22.31
CA ASP A 189 -4.43 -11.98 22.88
C ASP A 189 -3.31 -12.43 21.91
N PHE A 190 -2.82 -11.49 21.12
CA PHE A 190 -1.69 -11.62 20.19
C PHE A 190 -1.85 -12.80 19.22
N PRO A 191 -2.79 -12.71 18.27
CA PRO A 191 -2.98 -13.76 17.29
C PRO A 191 -1.70 -13.97 16.47
N ALA A 192 -1.52 -15.20 15.95
CA ALA A 192 -0.45 -15.48 15.01
C ALA A 192 -0.64 -14.63 13.74
N ALA A 193 0.44 -13.99 13.30
CA ALA A 193 0.44 -13.15 12.10
C ALA A 193 1.26 -13.82 10.99
N ARG A 194 0.88 -13.57 9.74
CA ARG A 194 1.60 -14.01 8.53
C ARG A 194 1.77 -12.84 7.59
N SER A 195 2.66 -12.97 6.60
CA SER A 195 2.74 -12.00 5.52
C SER A 195 1.40 -11.93 4.78
N LEU A 196 0.96 -10.71 4.50
CA LEU A 196 -0.33 -10.47 3.86
C LEU A 196 -0.15 -10.47 2.34
N PRO A 197 -1.09 -11.07 1.59
CA PRO A 197 -1.16 -10.85 0.16
C PRO A 197 -1.53 -9.39 -0.11
N GLY A 198 -1.17 -8.87 -1.27
CA GLY A 198 -1.34 -7.43 -1.50
C GLY A 198 -1.07 -7.00 -2.92
N MET A 199 -1.53 -5.78 -3.19
CA MET A 199 -1.36 -5.12 -4.47
C MET A 199 -0.56 -3.84 -4.31
N ALA A 200 0.19 -3.49 -5.37
CA ALA A 200 0.93 -2.25 -5.46
C ALA A 200 0.53 -1.46 -6.71
N ARG A 201 0.65 -0.14 -6.60
CA ARG A 201 0.49 0.82 -7.68
C ARG A 201 1.67 1.77 -7.68
N ILE A 202 2.41 1.83 -8.77
CA ILE A 202 3.41 2.88 -8.97
C ILE A 202 2.69 4.19 -9.21
N ILE A 203 3.08 5.23 -8.48
CA ILE A 203 2.56 6.60 -8.64
C ILE A 203 3.56 7.48 -9.39
N ASP A 204 4.86 7.26 -9.18
CA ASP A 204 5.95 7.97 -9.88
C ASP A 204 6.98 6.96 -10.43
N ALA A 205 6.75 6.51 -11.67
CA ALA A 205 7.60 5.52 -12.35
C ALA A 205 9.03 6.02 -12.52
N GLY A 206 9.20 7.28 -12.93
CA GLY A 206 10.52 7.84 -13.17
C GLY A 206 11.39 7.85 -11.91
N SER A 207 10.80 8.16 -10.76
CA SER A 207 11.52 8.14 -9.48
C SER A 207 11.94 6.74 -9.06
N LEU A 208 11.06 5.75 -9.15
CA LEU A 208 11.40 4.37 -8.81
C LEU A 208 12.42 3.75 -9.77
N LEU A 209 12.28 4.00 -11.07
CA LEU A 209 13.22 3.53 -12.09
C LEU A 209 14.64 4.08 -11.87
N ARG A 210 14.79 5.34 -11.47
CA ARG A 210 16.11 5.92 -11.13
C ARG A 210 16.75 5.25 -9.92
N ILE A 211 15.96 4.94 -8.88
CA ILE A 211 16.46 4.23 -7.70
C ILE A 211 16.89 2.81 -8.09
N PHE A 212 16.08 2.13 -8.91
CA PHE A 212 16.37 0.79 -9.42
C PHE A 212 17.65 0.75 -10.27
N GLU A 213 17.79 1.64 -11.26
CA GLU A 213 18.99 1.72 -12.11
C GLU A 213 20.26 1.94 -11.29
N LYS A 214 20.20 2.79 -10.26
CA LYS A 214 21.32 3.03 -9.35
C LYS A 214 21.70 1.78 -8.56
N ALA A 215 20.73 0.97 -8.15
CA ALA A 215 20.97 -0.25 -7.39
C ALA A 215 21.48 -1.41 -8.26
N TYR A 216 21.17 -1.40 -9.56
CA TYR A 216 21.57 -2.43 -10.51
C TYR A 216 22.29 -1.81 -11.72
N PRO A 217 23.53 -1.32 -11.57
CA PRO A 217 24.24 -0.56 -12.62
C PRO A 217 24.58 -1.37 -13.88
N ASP A 218 24.55 -2.70 -13.78
CA ASP A 218 24.88 -3.61 -14.88
C ASP A 218 23.66 -4.02 -15.72
N ILE A 219 22.45 -3.56 -15.37
CA ILE A 219 21.26 -3.85 -16.17
C ILE A 219 21.36 -3.18 -17.54
N SER A 220 20.83 -3.84 -18.56
CA SER A 220 20.77 -3.30 -19.92
C SER A 220 19.39 -3.62 -20.48
N ILE A 221 18.48 -2.64 -20.40
CA ILE A 221 17.12 -2.77 -20.91
C ILE A 221 16.55 -1.42 -21.32
N ALA A 222 15.71 -1.43 -22.35
CA ALA A 222 14.88 -0.29 -22.74
C ALA A 222 13.39 -0.68 -22.58
N LEU A 223 12.59 0.23 -22.02
CA LEU A 223 11.17 0.05 -21.72
C LEU A 223 10.37 1.25 -22.23
N SER A 224 9.21 0.97 -22.83
CA SER A 224 8.18 1.97 -23.11
C SER A 224 7.05 1.78 -22.10
N ILE A 225 6.97 2.68 -21.11
CA ILE A 225 6.01 2.57 -20.01
C ILE A 225 4.72 3.30 -20.37
N THR A 226 3.58 2.68 -20.06
CA THR A 226 2.25 3.26 -20.28
C THR A 226 1.40 3.24 -19.02
N ASP A 227 0.61 4.28 -18.82
CA ASP A 227 -0.32 4.44 -17.70
C ASP A 227 -1.58 5.17 -18.17
N SER A 228 -2.73 4.54 -18.02
CA SER A 228 -4.01 5.08 -18.48
C SER A 228 -4.59 6.18 -17.58
N LEU A 229 -4.06 6.37 -16.37
CA LEU A 229 -4.58 7.32 -15.38
C LEU A 229 -3.59 8.44 -15.04
N LEU A 230 -2.29 8.12 -14.94
CA LEU A 230 -1.25 9.09 -14.60
C LEU A 230 -0.28 9.25 -15.78
N GLU A 231 -0.56 10.23 -16.65
CA GLU A 231 0.23 10.52 -17.86
C GLU A 231 1.73 10.74 -17.57
N ARG A 232 2.08 11.23 -16.37
CA ARG A 232 3.47 11.41 -15.93
C ARG A 232 4.28 10.10 -15.92
N ASN A 233 3.62 8.96 -15.80
CA ASN A 233 4.26 7.65 -15.85
C ASN A 233 4.48 7.14 -17.28
N CYS A 234 3.90 7.78 -18.31
CA CYS A 234 4.13 7.43 -19.70
C CYS A 234 5.49 7.96 -20.16
N ILE A 235 6.52 7.14 -20.02
CA ILE A 235 7.90 7.52 -20.32
C ILE A 235 8.63 6.38 -21.05
N GLU A 236 9.63 6.75 -21.84
CA GLU A 236 10.66 5.82 -22.30
C GLU A 236 11.78 5.78 -21.26
N PHE A 237 12.21 4.59 -20.89
CA PHE A 237 13.31 4.36 -19.97
C PHE A 237 14.36 3.47 -20.63
N ALA A 238 15.62 3.84 -20.54
CA ALA A 238 16.73 3.01 -21.00
C ALA A 238 17.81 3.00 -19.92
N ALA A 239 18.13 1.82 -19.43
CA ALA A 239 19.23 1.59 -18.50
C ALA A 239 20.43 0.96 -19.21
N GLY A 240 21.62 1.34 -18.76
CA GLY A 240 22.88 0.88 -19.34
C GLY A 240 23.09 1.39 -20.77
N LYS A 241 23.87 0.65 -21.56
CA LYS A 241 24.12 0.95 -22.99
C LYS A 241 23.12 0.22 -23.90
N CYS A 242 21.90 -0.04 -23.43
CA CYS A 242 20.86 -0.68 -24.24
C CYS A 242 20.47 0.24 -25.41
N ARG A 243 20.48 -0.31 -26.63
CA ARG A 243 20.05 0.36 -27.87
C ARG A 243 18.91 -0.39 -28.54
N ASP A 244 18.32 -1.35 -27.84
CA ASP A 244 17.25 -2.17 -28.36
C ASP A 244 15.94 -1.37 -28.45
N VAL A 245 14.99 -1.90 -29.21
CA VAL A 245 13.63 -1.34 -29.24
C VAL A 245 13.04 -1.44 -27.83
N PRO A 246 12.51 -0.34 -27.25
CA PRO A 246 11.93 -0.37 -25.93
C PRO A 246 10.80 -1.40 -25.81
N TYR A 247 10.88 -2.26 -24.78
CA TYR A 247 9.88 -3.27 -24.50
C TYR A 247 8.62 -2.61 -23.89
N PRO A 248 7.42 -2.81 -24.44
CA PRO A 248 6.21 -2.18 -23.92
C PRO A 248 5.81 -2.81 -22.59
N VAL A 249 5.58 -1.97 -21.58
CA VAL A 249 5.15 -2.38 -20.23
C VAL A 249 4.07 -1.42 -19.74
N ASP A 250 2.96 -1.94 -19.22
CA ASP A 250 1.98 -1.10 -18.52
C ASP A 250 2.40 -0.89 -17.07
N ILE A 251 1.79 0.08 -16.40
CA ILE A 251 2.21 0.46 -15.06
C ILE A 251 2.02 -0.64 -14.00
N ALA A 252 1.05 -1.53 -14.23
CA ALA A 252 0.79 -2.70 -13.41
C ALA A 252 1.92 -3.74 -13.56
N GLY A 253 2.35 -4.01 -14.80
CA GLY A 253 3.51 -4.85 -15.11
C GLY A 253 4.79 -4.27 -14.56
N LEU A 254 5.00 -2.94 -14.66
CA LEU A 254 6.17 -2.28 -14.10
C LEU A 254 6.23 -2.45 -12.57
N ALA A 255 5.09 -2.37 -11.88
CA ALA A 255 5.04 -2.62 -10.44
C ALA A 255 5.52 -4.03 -10.08
N GLN A 256 5.12 -5.05 -10.84
CA GLN A 256 5.62 -6.42 -10.63
C GLN A 256 7.13 -6.52 -10.89
N LEU A 257 7.63 -5.91 -11.97
CA LEU A 257 9.04 -5.94 -12.32
C LEU A 257 9.92 -5.26 -11.26
N LEU A 258 9.54 -4.05 -10.83
CA LEU A 258 10.32 -3.27 -9.86
C LEU A 258 10.29 -3.87 -8.46
N LEU A 259 9.18 -4.48 -8.06
CA LEU A 259 9.08 -5.17 -6.78
C LEU A 259 9.66 -6.60 -6.84
N GLY A 260 10.14 -7.05 -8.01
CA GLY A 260 10.71 -8.39 -8.18
C GLY A 260 9.70 -9.53 -8.04
N TYR A 261 8.41 -9.25 -8.24
CA TYR A 261 7.34 -10.21 -8.06
C TYR A 261 7.25 -11.20 -9.22
N HIS A 262 7.58 -12.48 -8.95
CA HIS A 262 7.64 -13.59 -9.91
C HIS A 262 8.35 -13.21 -11.22
N THR A 263 9.47 -12.49 -11.13
CA THR A 263 10.21 -12.06 -12.33
C THR A 263 10.94 -13.22 -13.00
N SER A 264 11.24 -14.30 -12.27
CA SER A 264 11.83 -15.52 -12.84
C SER A 264 10.90 -16.23 -13.83
N GLU A 265 9.59 -16.00 -13.73
CA GLU A 265 8.55 -16.57 -14.60
C GLU A 265 8.29 -15.72 -15.85
N LYS A 266 8.85 -14.50 -15.93
CA LYS A 266 8.65 -13.61 -17.08
C LYS A 266 9.47 -14.07 -18.29
N ALA A 267 9.09 -13.60 -19.47
CA ALA A 267 9.85 -13.83 -20.69
C ALA A 267 11.13 -12.97 -20.74
N GLU A 268 12.09 -13.38 -21.57
CA GLU A 268 13.21 -12.50 -21.92
C GLU A 268 12.73 -11.29 -22.74
N PRO A 269 13.33 -10.09 -22.57
CA PRO A 269 14.50 -9.79 -21.74
C PRO A 269 14.18 -9.44 -20.27
N LEU A 270 12.91 -9.42 -19.87
CA LEU A 270 12.48 -8.94 -18.55
C LEU A 270 13.05 -9.80 -17.42
N ARG A 271 13.04 -11.12 -17.59
CA ARG A 271 13.58 -12.07 -16.60
C ARG A 271 15.06 -11.83 -16.27
N ALA A 272 15.88 -11.56 -17.27
CA ALA A 272 17.30 -11.27 -17.06
C ALA A 272 17.55 -9.89 -16.44
N ALA A 273 16.70 -8.90 -16.75
CA ALA A 273 16.88 -7.52 -16.30
C ALA A 273 16.35 -7.25 -14.88
N PHE A 274 15.33 -7.99 -14.42
CA PHE A 274 14.67 -7.74 -13.15
C PHE A 274 14.87 -8.90 -12.17
N PRO A 275 15.67 -8.72 -11.10
CA PRO A 275 15.93 -9.78 -10.13
C PRO A 275 14.66 -10.13 -9.36
N GLU A 276 14.47 -11.42 -9.11
CA GLU A 276 13.36 -11.89 -8.30
C GLU A 276 13.56 -11.50 -6.82
N LYS A 277 12.47 -11.09 -6.20
CA LYS A 277 12.37 -10.70 -4.78
C LYS A 277 11.10 -11.30 -4.19
N THR A 278 10.98 -11.19 -2.88
CA THR A 278 9.77 -11.58 -2.16
C THR A 278 9.29 -10.36 -1.38
N PRO A 279 8.43 -9.51 -1.97
CA PRO A 279 7.89 -8.36 -1.26
C PRO A 279 7.12 -8.76 0.00
N GLN A 280 7.24 -7.96 1.05
CA GLN A 280 6.72 -8.31 2.37
C GLN A 280 5.82 -7.22 2.93
N MET A 281 4.61 -7.62 3.33
CA MET A 281 3.66 -6.80 4.06
C MET A 281 3.32 -7.50 5.38
N HIS A 282 3.84 -6.97 6.48
CA HIS A 282 3.74 -7.58 7.81
C HIS A 282 3.02 -6.65 8.78
N PHE A 283 2.27 -7.24 9.72
CA PHE A 283 1.63 -6.56 10.84
C PHE A 283 0.92 -5.26 10.41
N MET A 284 0.12 -5.35 9.35
CA MET A 284 -0.81 -4.27 8.99
C MET A 284 -2.02 -4.36 9.90
N LEU A 285 -2.67 -3.22 10.15
CA LEU A 285 -3.98 -3.22 10.78
C LEU A 285 -5.02 -3.40 9.68
N GLU A 286 -5.70 -4.54 9.73
CA GLU A 286 -6.77 -4.94 8.82
C GLU A 286 -8.06 -5.15 9.60
#